data_AF-A0A920M9C7-F1
#
_entry.id   AF-A0A920M9C7-F1
#
_cell.length_a   1.000
_cell.length_b   1.000
_cell.length_c   1.000
_cell.angle_alpha   90.00
_cell.angle_beta   90.00
_cell.angle_gamma   90.00
#
_symmetry.space_group_name_H-M   'P 1'
#
loop_
_entity.id
_entity.type
_entity.pdbx_description
1 polymer ?
#
loop_
_entity_poly.entity_id
_entity_poly.type
_entity_poly.pdbx_seq_one_letter_code
_entity_poly.pdbx_strand_id
1 'polypeptide(L)'
;MRLVIKAIIKKALDIKYNSLDSFIESLKKGIFEEYEVFKSLGLYDENNERQQISSGILQIENELYDSIRPKRKGASETRPIELLSTQGIEYVEVRGIDLSPNTLTGISKSEMRLLDVFLIHCLITESNQ
;
A
#
# COMPACT_ATOMS: atom_id res chain seq x y z
N MET A 1 -9.87 13.77 -4.17
CA MET A 1 -10.19 12.35 -4.43
C MET A 1 -9.32 11.36 -3.63
N ARG A 2 -7.97 11.47 -3.60
CA ARG A 2 -7.08 10.55 -2.86
C ARG A 2 -7.32 10.48 -1.33
N LEU A 3 -7.62 11.60 -0.67
CA LEU A 3 -7.85 11.64 0.79
C LEU A 3 -9.09 10.83 1.21
N VAL A 4 -10.14 10.84 0.39
CA VAL A 4 -11.41 10.12 0.66
C VAL A 4 -11.20 8.61 0.55
N ILE A 5 -10.47 8.16 -0.47
CA ILE A 5 -10.17 6.74 -0.69
C ILE A 5 -9.31 6.17 0.45
N LYS A 6 -8.28 6.92 0.89
CA LYS A 6 -7.39 6.48 1.99
C LYS A 6 -8.15 6.29 3.32
N ALA A 7 -9.08 7.17 3.64
CA ALA A 7 -9.86 7.10 4.87
C ALA A 7 -10.83 5.91 4.90
N ILE A 8 -11.47 5.61 3.76
CA ILE A 8 -12.43 4.50 3.64
C ILE A 8 -11.70 3.15 3.79
N ILE A 9 -10.59 2.96 3.08
CA ILE A 9 -9.80 1.72 3.12
C ILE A 9 -9.26 1.47 4.53
N LYS A 10 -8.63 2.48 5.15
CA LYS A 10 -8.05 2.33 6.49
C LYS A 10 -9.11 1.99 7.54
N LYS A 11 -10.28 2.61 7.45
CA LYS A 11 -11.39 2.35 8.39
C LYS A 11 -11.99 0.95 8.21
N ALA A 12 -12.04 0.44 6.99
CA ALA A 12 -12.64 -0.86 6.69
C ALA A 12 -11.69 -2.05 6.92
N LEU A 13 -10.37 -1.87 6.77
CA LEU A 13 -9.40 -2.97 6.83
C LEU A 13 -8.66 -3.12 8.15
N ASP A 14 -8.77 -2.18 9.10
CA ASP A 14 -8.07 -2.19 10.41
C ASP A 14 -6.60 -2.66 10.31
N ILE A 15 -5.86 -2.11 9.32
CA ILE A 15 -4.52 -2.58 8.99
C ILE A 15 -3.56 -2.33 10.16
N LYS A 16 -2.94 -3.41 10.65
CA LYS A 16 -1.93 -3.39 11.70
C LYS A 16 -0.54 -3.60 11.10
N TYR A 17 0.43 -2.82 11.59
CA TYR A 17 1.82 -2.88 11.12
C TYR A 17 2.75 -3.59 12.12
N ASN A 18 2.18 -4.15 13.19
CA ASN A 18 2.93 -4.76 14.30
C ASN A 18 3.46 -6.16 13.96
N SER A 19 2.90 -6.79 12.92
CA SER A 19 3.35 -8.08 12.41
C SER A 19 3.11 -8.14 10.90
N LEU A 20 4.07 -8.71 10.18
CA LEU A 20 3.95 -8.94 8.74
C LEU A 20 2.76 -9.86 8.42
N ASP A 21 2.51 -10.88 9.24
CA ASP A 21 1.41 -11.82 9.03
C ASP A 21 0.06 -11.11 9.16
N SER A 22 -0.12 -10.31 10.21
CA SER A 22 -1.36 -9.53 10.41
C SER A 22 -1.59 -8.51 9.30
N PHE A 23 -0.53 -7.87 8.80
CA PHE A 23 -0.60 -6.99 7.64
C PHE A 23 -1.05 -7.75 6.38
N ILE A 24 -0.46 -8.92 6.12
CA ILE A 24 -0.79 -9.77 4.97
C ILE A 24 -2.22 -10.28 5.06
N GLU A 25 -2.67 -10.71 6.23
CA GLU A 25 -4.06 -11.15 6.46
C GLU A 25 -5.04 -10.03 6.16
N SER A 26 -4.78 -8.82 6.67
CA SER A 26 -5.62 -7.64 6.41
C SER A 26 -5.67 -7.31 4.91
N LEU A 27 -4.55 -7.43 4.21
CA LEU A 27 -4.47 -7.19 2.78
C LEU A 27 -5.20 -8.27 1.97
N LYS A 28 -5.04 -9.55 2.32
CA LYS A 28 -5.80 -10.67 1.72
C LYS A 28 -7.29 -10.46 1.90
N LYS A 29 -7.71 -10.11 3.12
CA LYS A 29 -9.10 -9.79 3.45
C LYS A 29 -9.65 -8.72 2.50
N GLY A 30 -8.91 -7.62 2.35
CA GLY A 30 -9.34 -6.52 1.48
C GLY A 30 -9.45 -6.87 0.01
N ILE A 31 -8.65 -7.84 -0.47
CA ILE A 31 -8.64 -8.25 -1.87
C ILE A 31 -9.74 -9.28 -2.19
N PHE A 32 -9.97 -10.22 -1.27
CA PHE A 32 -10.80 -11.39 -1.53
C PHE A 32 -12.20 -11.33 -0.94
N GLU A 33 -12.44 -10.54 0.11
CA GLU A 33 -13.79 -10.35 0.65
C GLU A 33 -14.53 -9.27 -0.13
N GLU A 34 -15.78 -9.57 -0.51
CA GLU A 34 -16.63 -8.62 -1.23
C GLU A 34 -16.95 -7.40 -0.35
N TYR A 35 -16.88 -6.22 -0.96
CA TYR A 35 -17.29 -4.97 -0.35
C TYR A 35 -18.59 -4.50 -0.97
N GLU A 36 -19.66 -4.41 -0.15
CA GLU A 36 -21.04 -4.19 -0.62
C GLU A 36 -21.19 -3.02 -1.60
N VAL A 37 -20.48 -1.92 -1.38
CA VAL A 37 -20.51 -0.77 -2.30
C VAL A 37 -20.00 -1.17 -3.68
N PHE A 38 -18.86 -1.83 -3.79
CA PHE A 38 -18.27 -2.22 -5.08
C PHE A 38 -18.99 -3.41 -5.72
N LYS A 39 -19.53 -4.31 -4.90
CA LYS A 39 -20.44 -5.36 -5.37
C LYS A 39 -21.68 -4.79 -6.04
N SER A 40 -22.30 -3.77 -5.42
CA SER A 40 -23.52 -3.13 -5.96
C SER A 40 -23.29 -2.40 -7.29
N LEU A 41 -22.06 -1.95 -7.56
CA LEU A 41 -21.69 -1.37 -8.85
C LEU A 41 -21.63 -2.40 -9.98
N GLY A 42 -21.40 -3.68 -9.66
CA GLY A 42 -21.22 -4.74 -10.65
C GLY A 42 -19.88 -4.67 -11.40
N LEU A 43 -19.44 -5.80 -11.95
CA LEU A 43 -18.15 -5.87 -12.67
C LEU A 43 -18.18 -5.27 -14.08
N TYR A 44 -19.37 -5.20 -14.68
CA TYR A 44 -19.62 -4.70 -16.02
C TYR A 44 -20.64 -3.56 -15.96
N ASP A 45 -20.48 -2.59 -16.85
CA ASP A 45 -21.42 -1.47 -17.00
C ASP A 45 -22.65 -1.85 -17.86
N GLU A 46 -23.52 -0.88 -18.12
CA GLU A 46 -24.71 -1.04 -18.96
C GLU A 46 -24.41 -1.38 -20.44
N ASN A 47 -23.20 -1.12 -20.91
CA ASN A 47 -22.73 -1.46 -22.25
C ASN A 47 -21.98 -2.81 -22.29
N ASN A 48 -21.98 -3.55 -21.17
CA ASN A 48 -21.25 -4.80 -21.00
C ASN A 48 -19.71 -4.64 -21.07
N GLU A 49 -19.20 -3.44 -20.80
CA GLU A 49 -17.77 -3.15 -20.68
C GLU A 49 -17.30 -3.36 -19.24
N ARG A 50 -16.09 -3.93 -19.08
CA ARG A 50 -15.55 -4.27 -17.76
C ARG A 50 -15.04 -3.02 -17.03
N GLN A 51 -15.67 -2.67 -15.91
CA GLN A 51 -15.32 -1.47 -15.12
C GLN A 51 -14.56 -1.79 -13.81
N GLN A 52 -14.61 -3.03 -13.33
CA GLN A 52 -13.92 -3.48 -12.12
C GLN A 52 -13.22 -4.83 -12.35
N ILE A 53 -12.09 -5.03 -11.68
CA ILE A 53 -11.36 -6.30 -11.60
C ILE A 53 -12.04 -7.27 -10.64
N SER A 54 -12.43 -6.80 -9.46
CA SER A 54 -13.17 -7.56 -8.45
C SER A 54 -14.09 -6.63 -7.66
N SER A 55 -14.90 -7.20 -6.76
CA SER A 55 -15.76 -6.47 -5.83
C SER A 55 -15.12 -6.26 -4.46
N GLY A 56 -13.84 -6.61 -4.28
CA GLY A 56 -13.11 -6.40 -3.03
C GLY A 56 -12.87 -4.92 -2.76
N ILE A 57 -12.73 -4.53 -1.49
CA ILE A 57 -12.42 -3.13 -1.14
C ILE A 57 -11.06 -2.70 -1.73
N LEU A 58 -10.17 -3.65 -1.93
CA LEU A 58 -9.01 -3.56 -2.80
C LEU A 58 -9.22 -4.55 -3.93
N GLN A 59 -8.95 -4.16 -5.16
CA GLN A 59 -9.02 -5.09 -6.29
C GLN A 59 -7.70 -5.84 -6.49
N ILE A 60 -6.59 -5.16 -6.19
CA ILE A 60 -5.22 -5.67 -6.19
C ILE A 60 -4.42 -5.02 -5.06
N GLU A 61 -3.28 -5.62 -4.68
CA GLU A 61 -2.43 -5.15 -3.58
C GLU A 61 -2.01 -3.68 -3.73
N ASN A 62 -1.82 -3.22 -4.97
CA ASN A 62 -1.31 -1.88 -5.26
C ASN A 62 -2.30 -0.75 -4.95
N GLU A 63 -3.59 -1.06 -4.77
CA GLU A 63 -4.63 -0.08 -4.43
C GLU A 63 -4.57 0.38 -2.98
N LEU A 64 -3.83 -0.32 -2.11
CA LEU A 64 -3.68 0.08 -0.71
C LEU A 64 -2.90 1.39 -0.60
N TYR A 65 -3.59 2.52 -0.42
CA TYR A 65 -2.95 3.83 -0.26
C TYR A 65 -2.29 3.98 1.12
N ASP A 66 -0.95 3.93 1.12
CA ASP A 66 -0.14 4.06 2.33
C ASP A 66 1.03 5.05 2.14
N SER A 67 1.46 5.67 3.23
CA SER A 67 2.62 6.58 3.27
C SER A 67 3.95 5.84 3.23
N ILE A 68 3.99 4.60 3.70
CA ILE A 68 5.14 3.71 3.61
C ILE A 68 4.65 2.29 3.30
N ARG A 69 5.34 1.55 2.44
CA ARG A 69 4.95 0.18 2.09
C ARG A 69 6.09 -0.81 2.30
N PRO A 70 5.86 -1.98 2.92
CA PRO A 70 6.83 -3.06 2.91
C PRO A 70 6.89 -3.67 1.50
N LYS A 71 8.11 -3.96 1.02
CA LYS A 71 8.34 -4.48 -0.33
C LYS A 71 9.36 -5.61 -0.32
N ARG A 72 9.21 -6.48 -1.32
CA ARG A 72 10.11 -7.57 -1.66
C ARG A 72 10.26 -7.62 -3.18
N LYS A 73 11.49 -7.71 -3.68
CA LYS A 73 11.76 -7.94 -5.09
C LYS A 73 11.50 -9.41 -5.42
N GLY A 74 10.93 -9.67 -6.59
CA GLY A 74 10.65 -11.02 -7.07
C GLY A 74 10.50 -11.04 -8.58
N ALA A 75 10.23 -12.24 -9.12
CA ALA A 75 9.90 -12.39 -10.54
C ALA A 75 8.61 -11.63 -10.88
N SER A 76 8.48 -11.17 -12.13
CA SER A 76 7.38 -10.31 -12.57
C SER A 76 5.99 -10.95 -12.43
N GLU A 77 5.91 -12.27 -12.35
CA GLU A 77 4.65 -13.01 -12.28
C GLU A 77 4.19 -13.31 -10.85
N THR A 78 5.05 -13.13 -9.84
CA THR A 78 4.70 -13.40 -8.44
C THR A 78 4.01 -12.20 -7.83
N ARG A 79 2.86 -12.42 -7.18
CA ARG A 79 2.13 -11.31 -6.56
C ARG A 79 2.92 -10.72 -5.39
N PRO A 80 2.88 -9.39 -5.17
CA PRO A 80 3.60 -8.76 -4.06
C PRO A 80 3.28 -9.35 -2.68
N ILE A 81 2.02 -9.71 -2.43
CA ILE A 81 1.60 -10.30 -1.16
C ILE A 81 2.21 -11.69 -0.92
N GLU A 82 2.40 -12.46 -1.99
CA GLU A 82 2.99 -13.79 -1.93
C GLU A 82 4.49 -13.70 -1.66
N LEU A 83 5.18 -12.76 -2.32
CA LEU A 83 6.59 -12.48 -2.05
C LEU A 83 6.82 -12.05 -0.59
N LEU A 84 5.99 -11.15 -0.07
CA LEU A 84 6.05 -10.73 1.33
C LEU A 84 5.78 -11.92 2.28
N SER A 85 4.76 -12.73 1.98
CA SER A 85 4.38 -13.88 2.82
C SER A 85 5.44 -14.98 2.88
N THR A 86 6.16 -15.20 1.79
CA THR A 86 7.10 -16.32 1.68
C THR A 86 8.54 -15.93 1.96
N GLN A 87 8.90 -14.66 1.78
CA GLN A 87 10.30 -14.21 1.83
C GLN A 87 10.54 -12.99 2.73
N GLY A 88 9.49 -12.47 3.37
CA GLY A 88 9.60 -11.33 4.26
C GLY A 88 9.82 -10.00 3.54
N ILE A 89 10.10 -8.97 4.34
CA ILE A 89 10.37 -7.60 3.87
C ILE A 89 11.85 -7.52 3.46
N GLU A 90 12.13 -6.93 2.29
CA GLU A 90 13.50 -6.62 1.83
C GLU A 90 13.81 -5.13 1.93
N TYR A 91 12.84 -4.28 1.61
CA TYR A 91 12.97 -2.83 1.71
C TYR A 91 11.63 -2.17 2.00
N VAL A 92 11.67 -0.89 2.35
CA VAL A 92 10.49 -0.04 2.50
C VAL A 92 10.44 1.00 1.39
N GLU A 93 9.24 1.22 0.84
CA GLU A 93 8.97 2.27 -0.13
C GLU A 93 8.30 3.45 0.57
N VAL A 94 9.02 4.58 0.70
CA VAL A 94 8.46 5.82 1.27
C VAL A 94 7.73 6.59 0.18
N ARG A 95 6.43 6.83 0.37
CA ARG A 95 5.51 7.41 -0.63
C ARG A 95 4.90 8.75 -0.20
N GLY A 96 5.19 9.20 1.02
CA GLY A 96 4.66 10.43 1.61
C GLY A 96 5.47 11.69 1.33
N ILE A 97 6.28 11.71 0.27
CA ILE A 97 7.17 12.84 -0.06
C ILE A 97 6.61 13.54 -1.30
N ASP A 98 6.34 14.83 -1.16
CA ASP A 98 5.90 15.67 -2.28
C ASP A 98 7.10 16.06 -3.17
N LEU A 99 6.80 16.41 -4.43
CA LEU A 99 7.82 16.92 -5.35
C LEU A 99 8.31 18.29 -4.86
N SER A 100 9.62 18.42 -4.68
CA SER A 100 10.28 19.67 -4.29
C SER A 100 10.30 20.64 -5.48
N PRO A 101 9.59 21.79 -5.42
CA PRO A 101 9.52 22.75 -6.53
C PRO A 101 10.85 23.50 -6.74
N ASN A 102 11.77 23.40 -5.77
CA ASN A 102 13.05 24.12 -5.78
C ASN A 102 14.18 23.32 -6.45
N THR A 103 13.89 22.14 -7.00
CA THR A 103 14.87 21.31 -7.69
C THR A 103 14.31 20.77 -9.01
N LEU A 104 15.17 20.66 -10.02
CA LEU A 104 14.78 20.09 -11.32
C LEU A 104 14.43 18.60 -11.24
N THR A 105 15.01 17.87 -10.29
CA THR A 105 14.78 16.44 -10.07
C THR A 105 13.58 16.14 -9.17
N GLY A 106 12.93 17.16 -8.62
CA GLY A 106 11.82 17.00 -7.67
C GLY A 106 12.25 16.55 -6.26
N ILE A 107 13.56 16.37 -6.01
CA ILE A 107 14.16 16.12 -4.68
C ILE A 107 15.65 16.49 -4.72
N SER A 108 16.15 17.09 -3.64
CA SER A 108 17.55 17.47 -3.41
C SER A 108 18.33 16.38 -2.66
N LYS A 109 19.66 16.40 -2.80
CA LYS A 109 20.55 15.51 -2.02
C LYS A 109 20.39 15.70 -0.51
N SER A 110 20.08 16.91 -0.05
CA SER A 110 19.89 17.20 1.37
C SER A 110 18.59 16.60 1.91
N GLU A 111 17.50 16.69 1.16
CA GLU A 111 16.23 16.01 1.49
C GLU A 111 16.41 14.48 1.52
N MET A 112 17.15 13.90 0.55
CA MET A 112 17.47 12.47 0.56
C MET A 112 18.26 12.04 1.82
N ARG A 113 19.31 12.79 2.18
CA ARG A 113 20.11 12.50 3.39
C ARG A 113 19.30 12.61 4.67
N LEU A 114 18.35 13.55 4.73
CA LEU A 114 17.44 13.64 5.87
C LEU A 114 16.56 12.39 5.98
N LEU A 115 16.05 11.87 4.86
CA LEU A 115 15.29 10.62 4.85
C LEU A 115 16.13 9.44 5.32
N ASP A 116 17.39 9.34 4.88
CA ASP A 116 18.30 8.28 5.33
C ASP A 116 18.48 8.32 6.86
N VAL A 117 18.79 9.49 7.42
CA VAL A 117 18.94 9.67 8.88
C VAL A 117 17.65 9.36 9.61
N PHE A 118 16.51 9.81 9.08
CA PHE A 118 15.19 9.53 9.67
C PHE A 118 14.86 8.04 9.70
N LEU A 119 15.14 7.31 8.61
CA LEU A 119 14.91 5.86 8.53
C LEU A 119 15.86 5.08 9.46
N ILE A 120 17.12 5.49 9.55
CA ILE A 120 18.08 4.91 10.53
C ILE A 120 17.60 5.17 11.95
N HIS A 121 17.11 6.38 12.24
CA HIS A 121 16.54 6.70 13.56
C HIS A 121 15.34 5.80 13.88
N CYS A 122 14.42 5.59 12.93
CA CYS A 122 13.29 4.66 13.10
C CYS A 122 13.73 3.21 13.33
N LEU A 123 14.87 2.79 12.76
CA LEU A 123 15.41 1.44 12.93
C LEU A 123 15.96 1.20 14.35
N ILE A 124 16.63 2.19 14.93
CA ILE A 124 17.33 2.04 16.22
C ILE A 124 16.50 2.49 17.42
N THR A 125 15.45 3.27 17.19
CA THR A 125 14.57 3.76 18.25
C THR A 125 13.51 2.71 18.53
N GLU A 126 13.34 2.35 19.79
CA GLU A 126 12.26 1.44 20.19
C GLU A 126 10.90 2.04 19.81
N SER A 127 10.15 1.30 18.99
CA SER A 127 8.76 1.61 18.72
C SER A 127 7.92 1.08 19.86
N ASN A 128 7.38 1.98 20.69
CA ASN A 128 6.33 1.61 21.63
C ASN A 128 5.11 1.14 20.83
N GLN A 129 4.63 -0.06 21.10
CA GLN A 129 3.41 -0.60 20.48
C GLN A 129 2.15 0.14 20.95
#